data_AF-A0A377IZ98-F1
#
_entry.id   AF-A0A377IZ98-F1
#
_cell.length_a   1.000
_cell.length_b   1.000
_cell.length_c   1.000
_cell.angle_alpha   90.00
_cell.angle_beta   90.00
_cell.angle_gamma   90.00
#
_symmetry.space_group_name_H-M   'P 1'
#
loop_
_entity.id
_entity.type
_entity.pdbx_description
1 polymer ?
#
loop_
_entity_poly.entity_id
_entity_poly.type
_entity_poly.pdbx_seq_one_letter_code
_entity_poly.pdbx_strand_id
1 'polypeptide(L)' 'MFPQTWTADRIKVEINSAYMNQIDDLDPIRKAEGMWVGISNLGVRVEGYTYPVVTAFPSAEQE' A
#
# COMPACT_ATOMS: atom_id res chain seq x y z
N MET A 1 -4.99 -9.38 -1.29
CA MET A 1 -5.25 -9.64 0.16
C MET A 1 -3.91 -9.88 0.85
N PHE A 2 -3.72 -9.47 2.11
CA PHE A 2 -2.50 -9.82 2.84
C PHE A 2 -2.47 -11.32 3.16
N PRO A 3 -1.29 -11.94 3.28
CA PRO A 3 -1.18 -13.33 3.69
C PRO A 3 -1.85 -13.59 5.04
N GLN A 4 -2.64 -14.67 5.13
CA GLN A 4 -3.38 -15.01 6.35
C GLN A 4 -2.48 -15.36 7.55
N THR A 5 -1.23 -15.74 7.28
CA THR A 5 -0.23 -16.04 8.31
C THR A 5 0.35 -14.78 8.96
N TRP A 6 0.07 -13.59 8.43
CA TRP A 6 0.60 -12.35 8.97
C TRP A 6 -0.21 -11.86 10.15
N THR A 7 0.51 -11.46 11.21
CA THR A 7 -0.08 -10.77 12.35
C THR A 7 -0.44 -9.33 11.97
N ALA A 8 -1.32 -8.71 12.75
CA ALA A 8 -1.66 -7.29 12.58
C ALA A 8 -0.42 -6.38 12.62
N ASP A 9 0.55 -6.69 13.49
CA ASP A 9 1.79 -5.92 13.57
C ASP A 9 2.68 -6.13 12.34
N ARG A 10 2.72 -7.35 11.78
CA ARG A 10 3.41 -7.57 10.50
C ARG A 10 2.78 -6.75 9.38
N ILE A 11 1.45 -6.71 9.30
CA ILE A 11 0.73 -5.91 8.30
C ILE A 11 1.09 -4.43 8.42
N LYS A 12 1.14 -3.87 9.63
CA LYS A 12 1.55 -2.46 9.85
C LYS A 12 2.97 -2.19 9.36
N VAL A 13 3.91 -3.10 9.63
CA VAL A 13 5.30 -2.98 9.18
C VAL A 13 5.38 -2.96 7.65
N GLU A 14 4.61 -3.82 6.98
CA GLU A 14 4.62 -3.93 5.51
C GLU A 14 3.90 -2.76 4.83
N ILE A 15 2.82 -2.24 5.42
CA ILE A 15 2.19 -1.00 4.95
C ILE A 15 3.16 0.17 5.07
N ASN A 16 3.87 0.28 6.20
CA ASN A 16 4.84 1.35 6.40
C ASN A 16 6.02 1.24 5.42
N SER A 17 6.52 0.03 5.16
CA SER A 17 7.59 -0.17 4.17
C SER A 17 7.11 0.20 2.76
N ALA A 18 5.89 -0.21 2.38
CA ALA A 18 5.30 0.16 1.09
C ALA A 18 5.11 1.69 0.95
N TYR A 19 4.69 2.38 2.02
CA TYR A 19 4.55 3.83 2.01
C TYR A 19 5.88 4.56 1.81
N MET A 20 6.98 4.01 2.35
CA MET A 20 8.32 4.55 2.14
C MET A 20 8.86 4.20 0.74
N ASN A 21 8.41 3.09 0.16
CA ASN A 21 8.80 2.59 -1.17
C ASN A 21 7.70 2.84 -2.21
N GLN A 22 7.19 4.08 -2.28
CA GLN A 22 6.17 4.45 -3.26
C GLN A 22 6.70 4.35 -4.69
N ILE A 23 5.82 3.98 -5.62
CA ILE A 23 6.09 3.91 -7.05
C ILE A 23 5.13 4.82 -7.81
N ASP A 24 5.55 5.36 -8.95
CA ASP A 24 4.74 6.26 -9.76
C ASP A 24 3.92 5.48 -10.79
N ASP A 25 3.00 4.65 -10.30
CA ASP A 25 2.20 3.71 -11.09
C ASP A 25 0.68 3.90 -10.86
N LEU A 26 0.30 5.06 -10.35
CA LEU A 26 -1.10 5.45 -10.20
C LEU A 26 -1.59 6.27 -11.38
N ASP A 27 -2.83 6.00 -11.78
CA ASP A 27 -3.61 6.88 -12.63
C ASP A 27 -3.65 8.33 -12.07
N PRO A 28 -3.57 9.37 -12.93
CA PRO A 28 -3.55 10.77 -12.51
C PRO A 28 -4.74 11.23 -11.65
N ILE A 29 -5.93 10.69 -11.88
CA ILE A 29 -7.15 10.97 -11.09
C ILE A 29 -6.96 10.45 -9.67
N ARG A 30 -6.51 9.20 -9.53
CA ARG A 30 -6.26 8.59 -8.21
C ARG A 30 -5.19 9.34 -7.43
N LYS A 31 -4.14 9.78 -8.11
CA LYS A 31 -3.08 10.62 -7.53
C LYS A 31 -3.63 11.98 -7.08
N ALA A 32 -4.53 12.59 -7.87
CA ALA A 32 -5.20 13.85 -7.51
C ALA A 32 -6.15 13.70 -6.31
N GLU A 33 -6.74 12.52 -6.12
CA GLU A 33 -7.52 12.15 -4.93
C GLU A 33 -6.66 11.85 -3.69
N GLY A 34 -5.33 12.02 -3.81
CA GLY A 34 -4.39 11.82 -2.73
C GLY A 34 -4.10 10.36 -2.44
N MET A 35 -4.31 9.45 -3.41
CA MET A 35 -3.88 8.06 -3.27
C MET A 35 -2.37 7.90 -3.50
N TRP A 36 -1.80 6.88 -2.89
CA TRP A 36 -0.44 6.40 -3.12
C TRP A 36 -0.44 4.89 -3.37
N VAL A 37 0.59 4.43 -4.05
CA VAL A 37 0.87 3.00 -4.27
C VAL A 37 2.35 2.74 -3.99
N GLY A 38 2.65 1.57 -3.44
CA GLY A 38 4.01 1.16 -3.15
C GLY A 38 4.13 -0.33 -2.96
N ILE A 39 5.38 -0.81 -2.93
CA ILE A 39 5.69 -2.23 -2.77
C ILE A 39 6.38 -2.43 -1.43
N SER A 40 5.79 -3.29 -0.60
CA SER A 40 6.34 -3.65 0.70
C SER A 40 7.63 -4.48 0.55
N ASN A 41 8.42 -4.59 1.61
CA ASN A 41 9.69 -5.34 1.58
C ASN A 41 9.51 -6.83 1.24
N LEU A 42 8.33 -7.40 1.51
CA LEU A 42 7.99 -8.76 1.11
C LEU A 42 7.23 -8.86 -0.22
N GLY A 43 7.21 -7.78 -1.01
CA GLY A 43 6.68 -7.78 -2.37
C GLY A 43 5.16 -7.61 -2.47
N VAL A 44 4.44 -7.41 -1.36
CA VAL A 44 3.01 -7.09 -1.43
C VAL A 44 2.84 -5.66 -1.94
N ARG A 45 2.11 -5.49 -3.04
CA ARG A 45 1.70 -4.18 -3.54
C ARG A 45 0.56 -3.63 -2.68
N VAL A 46 0.74 -2.42 -2.17
CA VAL A 46 -0.19 -1.75 -1.24
C VAL A 46 -0.62 -0.43 -1.84
N GLU A 47 -1.90 -0.13 -1.72
CA GLU A 47 -2.49 1.17 -2.03
C GLU A 47 -3.01 1.81 -0.75
N GLY A 48 -3.00 3.14 -0.69
CA GLY A 48 -3.58 3.86 0.43
C GLY A 48 -3.85 5.31 0.13
N TYR A 49 -4.33 6.04 1.14
CA TYR A 49 -4.56 7.48 1.06
C TYR A 49 -3.51 8.25 1.87
N THR A 50 -3.06 9.37 1.31
CA THR A 50 -2.18 10.34 1.99
C THR A 50 -2.94 11.15 3.04
N TYR A 51 -4.26 11.26 2.92
CA TYR A 51 -5.13 11.79 3.95
C TYR A 51 -6.56 11.26 3.80
N PRO A 52 -7.18 10.68 4.86
CA PRO A 52 -6.55 10.33 6.13
C PRO A 52 -5.62 9.10 5.99
N VAL A 53 -4.49 9.10 6.70
CA VAL A 53 -3.45 8.02 6.67
C VAL A 53 -3.89 6.75 7.43
N VAL A 54 -5.20 6.49 7.49
CA VAL A 54 -5.78 5.34 8.20
C VAL A 54 -6.19 4.21 7.25
N THR A 55 -6.18 4.47 5.95
CA THR A 55 -6.67 3.54 4.94
C THR A 55 -5.52 3.12 4.04
N ALA A 56 -5.03 1.90 4.24
CA ALA A 56 -4.10 1.21 3.36
C ALA A 56 -4.51 -0.26 3.23
N PHE A 57 -4.44 -0.79 2.00
CA PHE A 57 -4.95 -2.11 1.66
C PHE A 57 -4.08 -2.76 0.57
N PRO A 58 -4.04 -4.10 0.51
CA PRO A 58 -3.32 -4.79 -0.55
C PRO A 58 -4.03 -4.52 -1.87
N SER A 59 -3.28 -4.08 -2.89
CA SER A 59 -3.82 -3.78 -4.22
C SER A 59 -4.49 -5.02 -4.85
N ALA A 60 -5.49 -4.79 -5.69
CA ALA A 60 -6.06 -5.84 -6.53
C ALA A 60 -5.07 -6.27 -7.64
N GLU A 61 -4.18 -5.37 -8.05
CA GLU A 61 -3.18 -5.57 -9.10
C GLU A 61 -1.88 -6.08 -8.48
N GLN A 62 -1.89 -7.29 -7.91
CA GLN A 62 -0.63 -7.93 -7.53
C GLN A 62 0.12 -8.35 -8.81
N GLU A 63 1.43 -8.14 -8.84
CA GLU A 63 2.32 -8.65 -9.91
C GLU A 63 2.60 -10.15 -9.76
#